data_AF-A0A9P1D7T4-F1
#
_entry.id   AF-A0A9P1D7T4-F1
#
_cell.length_a   1.000
_cell.length_b   1.000
_cell.length_c   1.000
_cell.angle_alpha   90.00
_cell.angle_beta   90.00
_cell.angle_gamma   90.00
#
_symmetry.space_group_name_H-M   'P 1'
#
loop_
_entity.id
_entity.type
_entity.pdbx_description
1 polymer ?
#
loop_
_entity_poly.entity_id
_entity_poly.type
_entity_poly.pdbx_seq_one_letter_code
_entity_poly.pdbx_strand_id
1 'polypeptide(L)'
;VDGAGDIVAAGYTVSSGFDGQTNNNNIGHSDLMLMKLSSAGAHQWTVLRGGSTNEFAYSLKVDSSDAILVGGYSDSTDLDSQSNAGGNDVMVMKFSSAGAHQWTVLRGGSGNEIAYALE
;
A
#
# COMPACT_ATOMS: atom_id res chain seq x y z
N VAL A 1 13.75 -6.76 0.02
CA VAL A 1 14.24 -7.76 0.99
C VAL A 1 14.59 -7.01 2.26
N ASP A 2 14.18 -7.51 3.42
CA ASP A 2 14.45 -6.86 4.72
C ASP A 2 15.78 -7.32 5.33
N GLY A 3 16.09 -6.87 6.55
CA GLY A 3 17.31 -7.23 7.27
C GLY A 3 17.45 -8.73 7.61
N ALA A 4 16.35 -9.49 7.62
CA ALA A 4 16.34 -10.93 7.86
C ALA A 4 16.46 -11.76 6.57
N GLY A 5 16.42 -11.12 5.40
CA GLY A 5 16.38 -11.80 4.11
C GLY A 5 14.97 -12.15 3.64
N ASP A 6 13.93 -11.72 4.35
CA ASP A 6 12.54 -11.93 3.98
C ASP A 6 12.15 -10.99 2.82
N ILE A 7 11.24 -11.47 1.99
CA ILE A 7 10.79 -10.77 0.78
C ILE A 7 9.52 -10.01 1.11
N VAL A 8 9.52 -8.71 0.81
CA VAL A 8 8.33 -7.86 0.90
C VAL A 8 7.95 -7.44 -0.52
N ALA A 9 6.69 -7.63 -0.89
CA ALA A 9 6.13 -7.26 -2.18
C ALA A 9 4.93 -6.33 -1.99
N ALA A 10 4.86 -5.27 -2.78
CA ALA A 10 3.75 -4.34 -2.82
C ALA A 10 3.09 -4.39 -4.20
N GLY A 11 1.79 -4.14 -4.24
CA GLY A 11 0.99 -4.08 -5.45
C GLY A 11 -0.43 -3.68 -5.12
N TYR A 12 -1.38 -4.15 -5.91
CA TYR A 12 -2.79 -3.92 -5.67
C TYR A 12 -3.61 -5.18 -5.99
N THR A 13 -4.82 -5.26 -5.44
CA THR A 13 -5.79 -6.32 -5.76
C THR A 13 -7.15 -5.72 -6.07
N VAL A 14 -7.87 -6.35 -6.99
CA VAL A 14 -9.27 -6.01 -7.33
C VAL A 14 -10.27 -7.03 -6.76
N SER A 15 -9.77 -7.99 -5.97
CA SER A 15 -10.61 -8.99 -5.30
C SER A 15 -11.21 -8.41 -4.02
N SER A 16 -12.44 -8.81 -3.67
CA SER A 16 -13.10 -8.41 -2.42
C SER A 16 -12.42 -8.93 -1.15
N GLY A 17 -11.42 -9.78 -1.31
CA GLY A 17 -10.56 -10.28 -0.26
C GLY A 17 -9.43 -11.12 -0.85
N PHE A 18 -8.34 -11.21 -0.12
CA PHE A 18 -7.16 -11.98 -0.49
C PHE A 18 -6.49 -12.47 0.79
N ASP A 19 -6.18 -13.77 0.84
CA ASP A 19 -5.43 -14.37 1.95
C ASP A 19 -6.05 -14.11 3.35
N GLY A 20 -7.37 -14.29 3.45
CA GLY A 20 -8.12 -14.07 4.69
C GLY A 20 -8.30 -12.61 5.10
N GLN A 21 -7.71 -11.66 4.36
CA GLN A 21 -7.98 -10.23 4.49
C GLN A 21 -9.18 -9.85 3.64
N THR A 22 -10.06 -9.02 4.18
CA THR A 22 -11.17 -8.42 3.43
C THR A 22 -10.81 -6.98 3.09
N ASN A 23 -11.20 -6.53 1.91
CA ASN A 23 -11.25 -5.09 1.66
C ASN A 23 -12.55 -4.51 2.23
N ASN A 24 -12.72 -3.18 2.14
CA ASN A 24 -13.95 -2.50 2.56
C ASN A 24 -15.18 -2.85 1.69
N ASN A 25 -15.23 -4.05 1.09
CA ASN A 25 -16.22 -4.53 0.13
C ASN A 25 -16.33 -3.68 -1.15
N ASN A 26 -15.28 -2.94 -1.52
CA ASN A 26 -15.23 -2.14 -2.73
C ASN A 26 -14.94 -3.00 -3.98
N ILE A 27 -15.93 -3.81 -4.34
CA ILE A 27 -15.88 -4.66 -5.54
C ILE A 27 -15.69 -3.78 -6.78
N GLY A 28 -14.63 -4.05 -7.55
CA GLY A 28 -14.33 -3.34 -8.80
C GLY A 28 -13.30 -2.21 -8.64
N HIS A 29 -12.88 -1.90 -7.42
CA HIS A 29 -11.79 -0.97 -7.15
C HIS A 29 -10.52 -1.72 -6.70
N SER A 30 -9.38 -1.04 -6.83
CA SER A 30 -8.09 -1.61 -6.46
C SER A 30 -7.67 -1.19 -5.06
N ASP A 31 -7.38 -2.12 -4.17
CA ASP A 31 -6.77 -1.79 -2.87
C ASP A 31 -5.27 -2.08 -2.89
N LEU A 32 -4.48 -1.28 -2.15
CA LEU A 32 -3.07 -1.58 -1.92
C LEU A 32 -2.95 -2.95 -1.25
N MET A 33 -2.06 -3.77 -1.80
CA MET A 33 -1.66 -5.04 -1.23
C MET A 33 -0.20 -4.98 -0.82
N LEU A 34 0.10 -5.42 0.39
CA LEU A 34 1.45 -5.70 0.87
C LEU A 34 1.50 -7.15 1.32
N MET A 35 2.53 -7.89 0.90
CA MET A 35 2.71 -9.29 1.26
C MET A 35 4.15 -9.51 1.69
N LYS A 36 4.34 -10.31 2.74
CA LYS A 36 5.65 -10.76 3.20
C LYS A 36 5.77 -12.26 3.08
N LEU A 37 6.90 -12.68 2.53
CA LEU A 37 7.32 -14.06 2.42
C LEU A 37 8.65 -14.22 3.15
N SER A 38 8.92 -15.40 3.69
CA SER A 38 10.23 -15.74 4.20
C SER A 38 11.27 -15.73 3.07
N SER A 39 12.56 -15.72 3.44
CA SER A 39 13.66 -15.93 2.48
C SER A 39 13.54 -17.22 1.65
N ALA A 40 12.79 -18.22 2.13
CA ALA A 40 12.50 -19.46 1.41
C ALA A 40 11.21 -19.40 0.55
N GLY A 41 10.55 -18.24 0.51
CA GLY A 41 9.29 -18.03 -0.21
C GLY A 41 8.03 -18.49 0.53
N ALA A 42 8.14 -18.85 1.82
CA ALA A 42 6.97 -19.24 2.60
C ALA A 42 6.18 -17.99 3.00
N HIS A 43 4.87 -18.00 2.79
CA HIS A 43 4.01 -16.88 3.18
C HIS A 43 4.06 -16.62 4.69
N GLN A 44 4.13 -15.33 5.07
CA GLN A 44 4.12 -14.89 6.47
C GLN A 44 2.88 -14.06 6.78
N TRP A 45 2.59 -13.03 5.98
CA TRP A 45 1.40 -12.20 6.16
C TRP A 45 1.04 -11.42 4.88
N THR A 46 -0.21 -10.97 4.84
CA THR A 46 -0.78 -10.08 3.83
C THR A 46 -1.50 -8.93 4.52
N VAL A 47 -1.40 -7.74 3.96
CA VAL A 47 -2.17 -6.55 4.34
C VAL A 47 -2.86 -6.02 3.09
N LEU A 48 -4.17 -5.81 3.19
CA LEU A 48 -4.93 -5.01 2.24
C LEU A 48 -5.28 -3.68 2.88
N ARG A 49 -5.16 -2.59 2.13
CA ARG A 49 -5.54 -1.26 2.62
C ARG A 49 -5.99 -0.37 1.46
N GLY A 50 -7.17 0.21 1.61
CA GLY A 50 -7.72 1.13 0.62
C GLY A 50 -8.90 1.92 1.16
N GLY A 51 -9.28 2.94 0.40
CA GLY A 51 -10.44 3.79 0.63
C GLY A 51 -11.63 3.34 -0.22
N SER A 52 -12.47 4.29 -0.59
CA SER A 52 -13.68 4.11 -1.40
C SER A 52 -13.39 3.78 -2.87
N THR A 53 -12.22 4.12 -3.39
CA THR A 53 -11.84 3.93 -4.80
C THR A 53 -10.48 3.24 -4.91
N ASN A 54 -9.57 3.72 -5.74
CA ASN A 54 -8.37 2.98 -6.15
C ASN A 54 -7.10 3.46 -5.44
N GLU A 55 -6.37 2.50 -4.87
CA GLU A 55 -5.02 2.63 -4.35
C GLU A 55 -4.07 1.71 -5.12
N PHE A 56 -3.15 2.31 -5.85
CA PHE A 56 -2.12 1.58 -6.59
C PHE A 56 -0.77 1.76 -5.90
N ALA A 57 -0.17 0.66 -5.42
CA ALA A 57 1.22 0.65 -5.00
C ALA A 57 2.14 0.29 -6.17
N TYR A 58 3.10 1.18 -6.46
CA TYR A 58 4.07 0.99 -7.55
C TYR A 58 5.50 0.78 -7.05
N SER A 59 5.80 1.21 -5.83
CA SER A 59 7.13 1.08 -5.26
C SER A 59 7.09 0.79 -3.78
N LEU A 60 8.16 0.18 -3.28
CA LEU A 60 8.36 -0.05 -1.87
C LEU A 60 9.83 0.10 -1.50
N LYS A 61 10.08 0.51 -0.26
CA LYS A 61 11.40 0.54 0.36
C LYS A 61 11.32 -0.01 1.78
N VAL A 62 12.31 -0.80 2.17
CA VAL A 62 12.49 -1.22 3.56
C VAL A 62 13.62 -0.40 4.16
N ASP A 63 13.37 0.28 5.28
CA ASP A 63 14.39 1.06 5.99
C ASP A 63 15.25 0.17 6.91
N SER A 64 16.29 0.74 7.52
CA SER A 64 17.21 -0.02 8.40
C SER A 64 16.58 -0.50 9.71
N SER A 65 15.35 -0.09 10.01
CA SER A 65 14.54 -0.59 11.13
C SER A 65 13.49 -1.63 10.70
N ASP A 66 13.62 -2.13 9.45
CA ASP A 66 12.67 -3.01 8.77
C ASP A 66 11.26 -2.42 8.62
N ALA A 67 11.13 -1.09 8.72
CA ALA A 67 9.86 -0.45 8.40
C ALA A 67 9.70 -0.34 6.89
N ILE A 68 8.47 -0.51 6.43
CA ILE A 68 8.15 -0.63 5.01
C ILE A 68 7.46 0.67 4.59
N LEU A 69 8.07 1.40 3.65
CA LEU A 69 7.43 2.49 2.95
C LEU A 69 6.89 1.98 1.62
N VAL A 70 5.67 2.37 1.27
CA VAL A 70 5.02 2.04 0.00
C VAL A 70 4.65 3.36 -0.68
N GLY A 71 4.96 3.46 -1.97
CA GLY A 71 4.71 4.64 -2.79
C GLY A 71 3.83 4.30 -3.99
N GLY A 72 2.97 5.24 -4.35
CA GLY A 72 2.00 5.04 -5.42
C GLY A 72 1.05 6.23 -5.56
N TYR A 73 -0.21 5.95 -5.86
CA TYR A 73 -1.28 6.96 -5.86
C TYR A 73 -2.59 6.44 -5.28
N SER A 74 -3.44 7.38 -4.91
CA SER A 74 -4.84 7.13 -4.55
C SER A 74 -5.75 8.16 -5.21
N ASP A 75 -6.91 7.73 -5.70
CA ASP A 75 -8.02 8.62 -6.09
C ASP A 75 -9.16 8.63 -5.04
N SER A 76 -8.93 8.02 -3.86
CA SER A 76 -9.92 7.93 -2.77
C SER A 76 -10.00 9.20 -1.95
N THR A 77 -11.22 9.58 -1.57
CA THR A 77 -11.49 10.76 -0.72
C THR A 77 -11.50 10.47 0.79
N ASP A 78 -11.38 9.20 1.17
CA ASP A 78 -11.58 8.68 2.53
C ASP A 78 -10.47 7.73 3.00
N LEU A 79 -9.35 7.66 2.28
CA LEU A 79 -8.21 6.81 2.65
C LEU A 79 -7.54 7.32 3.93
N ASP A 80 -7.73 6.61 5.05
CA ASP A 80 -7.09 6.91 6.34
C ASP A 80 -7.27 8.36 6.82
N SER A 81 -8.48 8.90 6.62
CA SER A 81 -8.81 10.31 6.94
C SER A 81 -7.96 11.34 6.19
N GLN A 82 -7.34 10.95 5.07
CA GLN A 82 -6.73 11.88 4.14
C GLN A 82 -7.77 12.40 3.15
N SER A 83 -7.56 13.60 2.63
CA SER A 83 -8.39 14.19 1.58
C SER A 83 -7.61 14.21 0.27
N ASN A 84 -8.22 13.66 -0.77
CA ASN A 84 -7.73 13.80 -2.14
C ASN A 84 -8.03 15.22 -2.68
N ALA A 85 -7.10 15.78 -3.44
CA ALA A 85 -7.14 17.16 -3.93
C ALA A 85 -7.70 17.29 -5.37
N GLY A 86 -8.09 16.20 -6.02
CA GLY A 86 -8.57 16.20 -7.40
C GLY A 86 -8.56 14.82 -8.05
N GLY A 87 -7.59 14.58 -8.93
CA GLY A 87 -7.44 13.32 -9.66
C GLY A 87 -6.69 12.30 -8.80
N ASN A 88 -5.64 11.70 -9.36
CA ASN A 88 -4.75 10.84 -8.58
C ASN A 88 -3.86 11.70 -7.69
N ASP A 89 -3.81 11.44 -6.38
CA ASP A 89 -2.85 12.08 -5.48
C ASP A 89 -1.71 11.13 -5.15
N VAL A 90 -0.50 11.67 -4.96
CA VAL A 90 0.64 10.88 -4.48
C VAL A 90 0.30 10.27 -3.15
N MET A 91 0.43 8.94 -3.06
CA MET A 91 0.23 8.19 -1.85
C MET A 91 1.56 7.66 -1.34
N VAL A 92 1.86 7.94 -0.07
CA VAL A 92 2.93 7.28 0.67
C VAL A 92 2.36 6.71 1.96
N MET A 93 2.59 5.42 2.20
CA MET A 93 2.21 4.75 3.43
C MET A 93 3.45 4.19 4.13
N LYS A 94 3.41 4.14 5.45
CA LYS A 94 4.39 3.42 6.25
C LYS A 94 3.75 2.32 7.07
N PHE A 95 4.41 1.17 7.09
CA PHE A 95 4.07 0.00 7.88
C PHE A 95 5.26 -0.43 8.73
N SER A 96 5.00 -1.08 9.86
CA SER A 96 6.01 -1.78 10.63
C SER A 96 6.48 -3.03 9.90
N SER A 97 7.57 -3.65 10.39
CA SER A 97 8.09 -4.92 9.87
C SER A 97 7.10 -6.10 9.97
N ALA A 98 6.11 -5.98 10.86
CA ALA A 98 5.01 -6.92 11.06
C ALA A 98 3.75 -6.58 10.22
N GLY A 99 3.84 -5.61 9.31
CA GLY A 99 2.72 -5.19 8.46
C GLY A 99 1.70 -4.27 9.15
N ALA A 100 1.94 -3.84 10.39
CA ALA A 100 1.03 -2.90 11.05
C ALA A 100 1.21 -1.49 10.46
N HIS A 101 0.13 -0.91 9.94
CA HIS A 101 0.13 0.46 9.42
C HIS A 101 0.48 1.47 10.51
N GLN A 102 1.24 2.50 10.12
CA GLN A 102 1.67 3.59 11.00
C GLN A 102 1.08 4.93 10.57
N TRP A 103 1.16 5.26 9.29
CA TRP A 103 0.61 6.50 8.74
C TRP A 103 0.43 6.44 7.22
N THR A 104 -0.42 7.32 6.72
CA THR A 104 -0.67 7.56 5.30
C THR A 104 -0.51 9.06 5.03
N VAL A 105 0.07 9.39 3.89
CA VAL A 105 0.16 10.75 3.36
C VAL A 105 -0.41 10.76 1.95
N LEU A 106 -1.39 11.63 1.71
CA LEU A 106 -1.83 12.03 0.37
C LEU A 106 -1.39 13.46 0.05
N ARG A 107 -0.82 13.66 -1.14
CA ARG A 107 -0.42 14.98 -1.66
C ARG A 107 -0.65 15.04 -3.17
N GLY A 108 -1.46 16.00 -3.60
CA GLY A 108 -1.66 16.31 -5.00
C GLY A 108 -2.34 17.68 -5.19
N GLY A 109 -2.81 17.92 -6.40
CA GLY A 109 -3.59 19.07 -6.80
C GLY A 109 -4.83 18.64 -7.60
N SER A 110 -5.34 19.51 -8.47
CA SER A 110 -6.54 19.17 -9.26
C SER A 110 -6.28 18.14 -10.37
N GLY A 111 -5.02 17.72 -10.56
CA GLY A 111 -4.56 16.85 -11.64
C GLY A 111 -4.24 15.44 -11.16
N ASN A 112 -3.38 14.74 -11.91
CA ASN A 112 -2.87 13.42 -11.54
C ASN A 112 -1.41 13.55 -11.14
N GLU A 113 -1.10 13.21 -9.89
CA GLU A 113 0.23 13.06 -9.34
C GLU A 113 0.46 11.61 -8.91
N ILE A 114 1.53 11.00 -9.44
CA ILE A 114 1.82 9.58 -9.27
C ILE A 114 3.26 9.42 -8.80
N ALA A 115 3.47 8.72 -7.68
CA ALA A 115 4.80 8.27 -7.29
C ALA A 115 5.11 6.89 -7.89
N TYR A 116 6.11 6.83 -8.77
CA TYR A 116 6.55 5.58 -9.39
C TYR A 116 7.66 4.86 -8.63
N ALA A 117 8.47 5.59 -7.86
CA ALA A 117 9.63 5.05 -7.18
C ALA A 117 9.83 5.70 -5.80
N LEU A 118 10.33 4.90 -4.87
CA LEU A 118 10.90 5.33 -3.59
C LEU A 118 12.37 4.89 -3.59
N GLU A 119 13.26 5.76 -3.14
CA GLU A 119 14.71 5.51 -3.08
C GLU A 119 15.27 5.55 -1.67
#